data_AF-A0A3B8IY15-F1
#
_entry.id   AF-A0A3B8IY15-F1
#
_cell.length_a   1.000
_cell.length_b   1.000
_cell.length_c   1.000
_cell.angle_alpha   90.00
_cell.angle_beta   90.00
_cell.angle_gamma   90.00
#
_symmetry.space_group_name_H-M   'P 1'
#
loop_
_entity.id
_entity.type
_entity.pdbx_description
1 polymer ?
#
loop_
_entity_poly.entity_id
_entity_poly.type
_entity_poly.pdbx_seq_one_letter_code
_entity_poly.pdbx_strand_id
1 'polypeptide(L)'
;DTTASDTVAFTINNVAPTAIALLTPENGTTLDATQPIPFSWTASTDEETLTYLLQIQGFGTDTVVSTSETSLDYDGIGLQDDSTYTWQVTVTDGVDSLTTDSRTFVAINTVTGLFDWPKAPTWDMYPNPASNAIRLEGLEMSAQSIQILNATGQIVVDVQRVANMDPIFVEHLPEGIYQVVMVGTETISSRTLLIRR
;
A
#
# COMPACT_ATOMS: atom_id res chain seq x y z
N ASP A 1 -63.05 -52.72 3.95
CA ASP A 1 -62.35 -52.20 2.78
C ASP A 1 -61.45 -51.09 3.27
N THR A 2 -60.13 -51.30 3.24
CA THR A 2 -59.14 -50.32 3.71
C THR A 2 -58.07 -50.22 2.65
N THR A 3 -58.15 -49.16 1.86
CA THR A 3 -57.11 -48.75 0.93
C THR A 3 -55.88 -48.33 1.73
N ALA A 4 -54.81 -49.12 1.66
CA ALA A 4 -53.49 -48.67 2.06
C ALA A 4 -52.96 -47.72 0.96
N SER A 5 -52.48 -46.54 1.35
CA SER A 5 -51.80 -45.62 0.45
C SER A 5 -50.31 -45.92 0.53
N ASP A 6 -49.74 -46.46 -0.55
CA ASP A 6 -48.29 -46.62 -0.67
C ASP A 6 -47.66 -45.24 -0.88
N THR A 7 -46.67 -44.91 -0.05
CA THR A 7 -45.84 -43.72 -0.26
C THR A 7 -44.68 -44.11 -1.17
N VAL A 8 -44.62 -43.52 -2.36
CA VAL A 8 -43.49 -43.72 -3.28
C VAL A 8 -42.40 -42.71 -2.92
N ALA A 9 -41.23 -43.19 -2.55
CA ALA A 9 -40.04 -42.36 -2.41
C ALA A 9 -39.29 -42.33 -3.75
N PHE A 10 -38.88 -41.14 -4.20
CA PHE A 10 -37.91 -40.98 -5.28
C PHE A 10 -36.67 -40.29 -4.72
N THR A 11 -35.51 -40.85 -4.98
CA THR A 11 -34.22 -40.26 -4.64
C THR A 11 -33.74 -39.46 -5.84
N ILE A 12 -33.51 -38.16 -5.67
CA ILE A 12 -32.78 -37.35 -6.65
C ILE A 12 -31.29 -37.60 -6.34
N ASN A 13 -30.53 -38.08 -7.31
CA ASN A 13 -29.12 -38.39 -7.11
C ASN A 13 -28.31 -37.11 -7.34
N ASN A 14 -27.72 -36.56 -6.29
CA ASN A 14 -26.82 -35.40 -6.40
C ASN A 14 -25.56 -35.77 -7.19
N VAL A 15 -25.05 -34.84 -8.00
CA VAL A 15 -23.74 -34.96 -8.64
C VAL A 15 -22.86 -33.89 -8.02
N ALA A 16 -21.63 -34.24 -7.63
CA ALA A 16 -20.73 -33.27 -7.04
C ALA A 16 -20.18 -32.29 -8.11
N PRO A 17 -19.87 -31.04 -7.73
CA PRO A 17 -19.29 -30.04 -8.63
C PRO A 17 -18.00 -30.51 -9.29
N THR A 18 -17.63 -29.94 -10.44
CA THR A 18 -16.32 -30.25 -11.05
C THR A 18 -15.17 -29.56 -10.32
N ALA A 19 -13.98 -30.18 -10.38
CA ALA A 19 -12.77 -29.64 -9.75
C ALA A 19 -12.35 -28.28 -10.34
N ILE A 20 -11.77 -27.42 -9.50
CA ILE A 20 -11.24 -26.11 -9.87
C ILE A 20 -9.73 -26.05 -9.68
N ALA A 21 -9.07 -25.10 -10.34
CA ALA A 21 -7.65 -24.81 -10.20
C ALA A 21 -7.43 -23.36 -9.77
N LEU A 22 -6.48 -23.15 -8.85
CA LEU A 22 -6.05 -21.83 -8.41
C LEU A 22 -5.23 -21.14 -9.51
N LEU A 23 -5.49 -19.87 -9.77
CA LEU A 23 -4.80 -19.08 -10.80
C LEU A 23 -3.88 -18.04 -10.16
N THR A 24 -4.45 -17.03 -9.48
CA THR A 24 -3.71 -15.94 -8.84
C THR A 24 -4.08 -15.88 -7.34
N PRO A 25 -3.13 -15.59 -6.44
CA PRO A 25 -1.69 -15.49 -6.68
C PRO A 25 -1.02 -16.83 -7.04
N GLU A 26 0.14 -16.76 -7.68
CA GLU A 26 0.98 -17.95 -7.87
C GLU A 26 1.54 -18.43 -6.52
N ASN A 27 1.94 -19.69 -6.45
CA ASN A 27 2.44 -20.26 -5.20
C ASN A 27 3.79 -19.63 -4.81
N GLY A 28 3.87 -19.07 -3.61
CA GLY A 28 5.07 -18.46 -3.05
C GLY A 28 5.31 -17.02 -3.50
N THR A 29 4.36 -16.39 -4.19
CA THR A 29 4.50 -14.98 -4.61
C THR A 29 4.54 -14.04 -3.41
N THR A 30 5.32 -12.97 -3.50
CA THR A 30 5.31 -11.86 -2.55
C THR A 30 4.35 -10.78 -3.04
N LEU A 31 3.44 -10.32 -2.18
CA LEU A 31 2.37 -9.39 -2.50
C LEU A 31 2.36 -8.22 -1.52
N ASP A 32 2.08 -7.03 -2.03
CA ASP A 32 1.95 -5.83 -1.21
C ASP A 32 0.57 -5.80 -0.53
N ALA A 33 0.55 -6.05 0.77
CA ALA A 33 -0.68 -6.04 1.57
C ALA A 33 -1.22 -4.64 1.84
N THR A 34 -0.55 -3.57 1.36
CA THR A 34 -1.12 -2.21 1.33
C THR A 34 -2.03 -1.98 0.13
N GLN A 35 -2.06 -2.90 -0.83
CA GLN A 35 -2.94 -2.89 -1.99
C GLN A 35 -3.91 -4.09 -1.94
N PRO A 36 -5.07 -4.01 -2.61
CA PRO A 36 -5.95 -5.17 -2.74
C PRO A 36 -5.21 -6.34 -3.40
N ILE A 37 -5.29 -7.51 -2.77
CA ILE A 37 -4.68 -8.76 -3.20
C ILE A 37 -5.66 -9.51 -4.11
N PRO A 38 -5.35 -9.70 -5.41
CA PRO A 38 -6.24 -10.37 -6.33
C PRO A 38 -6.16 -11.90 -6.16
N PHE A 39 -7.29 -12.51 -5.83
CA PHE A 39 -7.48 -13.96 -5.84
C PHE A 39 -8.33 -14.38 -7.04
N SER A 40 -7.94 -15.46 -7.72
CA SER A 40 -8.73 -16.03 -8.82
C SER A 40 -8.52 -17.52 -8.99
N TRP A 41 -9.55 -18.19 -9.50
CA TRP A 41 -9.59 -19.63 -9.77
C TRP A 41 -10.43 -19.93 -11.02
N THR A 42 -10.36 -21.16 -11.53
CA THR A 42 -11.19 -21.60 -12.66
C THR A 42 -12.64 -21.84 -12.21
N ALA A 43 -13.60 -21.61 -13.11
CA ALA A 43 -15.00 -21.94 -12.84
C ALA A 43 -15.19 -23.47 -12.67
N SER A 44 -16.03 -23.84 -11.70
CA SER A 44 -16.62 -25.17 -11.60
C SER A 44 -17.93 -25.23 -12.39
N THR A 45 -18.41 -26.43 -12.68
CA THR A 45 -19.66 -26.70 -13.40
C THR A 45 -20.47 -27.72 -12.63
N ASP A 46 -21.77 -27.42 -12.47
CA ASP A 46 -22.75 -28.29 -11.83
C ASP A 46 -24.17 -27.94 -12.34
N GLU A 47 -25.18 -28.76 -12.05
CA GLU A 47 -26.58 -28.46 -12.38
C GLU A 47 -27.18 -27.45 -11.38
N GLU A 48 -26.64 -27.41 -10.16
CA GLU A 48 -27.04 -26.51 -9.08
C GLU A 48 -26.28 -25.17 -9.08
N THR A 49 -26.75 -24.23 -8.26
CA THR A 49 -26.06 -22.95 -8.03
C THR A 49 -24.84 -23.16 -7.14
N LEU A 50 -23.67 -22.73 -7.62
CA LEU A 50 -22.41 -22.91 -6.92
C LEU A 50 -22.04 -21.71 -6.05
N THR A 51 -21.47 -22.01 -4.89
CA THR A 51 -20.86 -21.04 -3.98
C THR A 51 -19.39 -21.38 -3.76
N TYR A 52 -18.52 -20.37 -3.77
CA TYR A 52 -17.10 -20.48 -3.52
C TYR A 52 -16.74 -19.88 -2.16
N LEU A 53 -15.89 -20.58 -1.42
CA LEU A 53 -15.39 -20.20 -0.10
C LEU A 53 -13.86 -20.05 -0.20
N LEU A 54 -13.39 -18.81 -0.27
CA LEU A 54 -11.97 -18.48 -0.20
C LEU A 54 -11.53 -18.48 1.27
N GLN A 55 -10.57 -19.34 1.62
CA GLN A 55 -10.00 -19.42 2.96
C GLN A 55 -8.58 -18.88 2.93
N ILE A 56 -8.24 -17.97 3.85
CA ILE A 56 -6.91 -17.37 4.01
C ILE A 56 -6.49 -17.55 5.47
N GLN A 57 -5.35 -18.20 5.70
CA GLN A 57 -4.85 -18.56 7.03
C GLN A 57 -3.36 -18.28 7.17
N GLY A 58 -2.92 -17.85 8.35
CA GLY A 58 -1.50 -17.61 8.64
C GLY A 58 -1.30 -16.51 9.67
N PHE A 59 -0.23 -16.58 10.48
CA PHE A 59 0.13 -15.53 11.45
C PHE A 59 -1.03 -15.00 12.32
N GLY A 60 -1.93 -15.89 12.76
CA GLY A 60 -3.11 -15.54 13.57
C GLY A 60 -4.34 -15.05 12.78
N THR A 61 -4.22 -14.88 11.46
CA THR A 61 -5.34 -14.67 10.55
C THR A 61 -6.01 -16.00 10.22
N ASP A 62 -7.34 -16.02 10.26
CA ASP A 62 -8.21 -17.10 9.79
C ASP A 62 -9.48 -16.48 9.21
N THR A 63 -9.48 -16.27 7.90
CA THR A 63 -10.51 -15.54 7.16
C THR A 63 -11.18 -16.46 6.15
N VAL A 64 -12.51 -16.41 6.09
CA VAL A 64 -13.30 -17.10 5.06
C VAL A 64 -14.19 -16.09 4.36
N VAL A 65 -14.12 -16.04 3.03
CA VAL A 65 -14.92 -15.16 2.19
C VAL A 65 -15.77 -15.99 1.24
N SER A 66 -17.08 -15.75 1.25
CA SER A 66 -18.05 -16.45 0.39
C SER A 66 -18.39 -15.60 -0.83
N THR A 67 -18.43 -16.19 -2.02
CA THR A 67 -18.78 -15.51 -3.28
C THR A 67 -19.37 -16.48 -4.31
N SER A 68 -20.13 -15.97 -5.28
CA SER A 68 -20.55 -16.70 -6.49
C SER A 68 -19.60 -16.49 -7.68
N GLU A 69 -18.68 -15.53 -7.56
CA GLU A 69 -17.72 -15.17 -8.60
C GLU A 69 -16.47 -16.07 -8.55
N THR A 70 -15.67 -16.06 -9.61
CA THR A 70 -14.39 -16.82 -9.69
C THR A 70 -13.15 -15.96 -9.43
N SER A 71 -13.35 -14.73 -8.95
CA SER A 71 -12.29 -13.81 -8.57
C SER A 71 -12.74 -12.87 -7.45
N LEU A 72 -11.79 -12.45 -6.61
CA LEU A 72 -12.03 -11.54 -5.51
C LEU A 72 -10.77 -10.70 -5.21
N ASP A 73 -10.95 -9.41 -4.97
CA ASP A 73 -9.91 -8.54 -4.44
C ASP A 73 -10.04 -8.47 -2.91
N TYR A 74 -9.07 -9.03 -2.20
CA TYR A 74 -9.02 -9.01 -0.73
C TYR A 74 -8.23 -7.78 -0.27
N ASP A 75 -8.81 -6.97 0.62
CA ASP A 75 -8.23 -5.68 1.04
C ASP A 75 -6.91 -5.78 1.85
N GLY A 76 -6.47 -7.00 2.18
CA GLY A 76 -5.23 -7.23 2.93
C GLY A 76 -5.31 -6.83 4.42
N ILE A 77 -6.48 -6.40 4.91
CA ILE A 77 -6.64 -5.91 6.28
C ILE A 77 -6.37 -7.05 7.27
N GLY A 78 -5.43 -6.80 8.18
CA GLY A 78 -5.06 -7.74 9.24
C GLY A 78 -3.92 -8.69 8.86
N LEU A 79 -3.41 -8.62 7.63
CA LEU A 79 -2.17 -9.31 7.27
C LEU A 79 -0.97 -8.60 7.91
N GLN A 80 -0.03 -9.38 8.44
CA GLN A 80 1.19 -8.91 9.06
C GLN A 80 2.29 -8.76 7.99
N ASP A 81 3.19 -7.80 8.22
CA ASP A 81 4.36 -7.61 7.35
C ASP A 81 5.31 -8.81 7.42
N ASP A 82 6.04 -9.06 6.34
CA ASP A 82 7.01 -10.16 6.16
C ASP A 82 6.47 -11.53 6.64
N SER A 83 5.19 -11.79 6.36
CA SER A 83 4.47 -12.95 6.90
C SER A 83 3.88 -13.82 5.78
N THR A 84 4.05 -15.13 5.93
CA THR A 84 3.54 -16.14 4.98
C THR A 84 2.12 -16.57 5.31
N TYR A 85 1.26 -16.52 4.31
CA TYR A 85 -0.13 -16.95 4.36
C TYR A 85 -0.37 -18.12 3.43
N THR A 86 -1.29 -18.99 3.83
CA THR A 86 -1.85 -20.07 3.02
C THR A 86 -3.26 -19.70 2.57
N TRP A 87 -3.61 -20.03 1.34
CA TRP A 87 -4.97 -19.86 0.84
C TRP A 87 -5.41 -21.05 0.01
N GLN A 88 -6.72 -21.32 0.04
CA GLN A 88 -7.38 -22.38 -0.73
C GLN A 88 -8.83 -21.99 -1.01
N VAL A 89 -9.45 -22.67 -1.96
CA VAL A 89 -10.86 -22.42 -2.33
C VAL A 89 -11.65 -23.71 -2.20
N THR A 90 -12.82 -23.63 -1.58
CA THR A 90 -13.82 -24.69 -1.58
C THR A 90 -15.01 -24.28 -2.44
N VAL A 91 -15.41 -25.12 -3.39
CA VAL A 91 -16.67 -24.97 -4.14
C VAL A 91 -17.72 -25.93 -3.59
N THR A 92 -18.97 -25.48 -3.50
CA THR A 92 -20.10 -26.28 -3.02
C THR A 92 -21.39 -25.95 -3.78
N ASP A 93 -22.22 -26.96 -4.01
CA ASP A 93 -23.60 -26.89 -4.51
C ASP A 93 -24.64 -26.83 -3.35
N GLY A 94 -24.18 -26.85 -2.10
CA GLY A 94 -25.01 -26.93 -0.89
C GLY A 94 -25.23 -28.35 -0.34
N VAL A 95 -24.78 -29.38 -1.04
CA VAL A 95 -24.85 -30.80 -0.66
C VAL A 95 -23.44 -31.40 -0.61
N ASP A 96 -22.71 -31.33 -1.72
CA ASP A 96 -21.33 -31.76 -1.88
C ASP A 96 -20.37 -30.57 -1.92
N SER A 97 -19.09 -30.84 -1.67
CA SER A 97 -18.04 -29.82 -1.72
C SER A 97 -16.70 -30.38 -2.18
N LEU A 98 -15.93 -29.55 -2.88
CA LEU A 98 -14.57 -29.85 -3.29
C LEU A 98 -13.64 -28.72 -2.90
N THR A 99 -12.54 -29.08 -2.24
CA THR A 99 -11.50 -28.14 -1.81
C THR A 99 -10.23 -28.34 -2.63
N THR A 100 -9.60 -27.25 -3.04
CA THR A 100 -8.31 -27.28 -3.73
C THR A 100 -7.16 -27.60 -2.78
N ASP A 101 -6.02 -27.99 -3.33
CA ASP A 101 -4.75 -27.86 -2.61
C ASP A 101 -4.47 -26.39 -2.26
N SER A 102 -3.80 -26.17 -1.14
CA SER A 102 -3.44 -24.82 -0.68
C SER A 102 -2.24 -24.25 -1.45
N ARG A 103 -2.26 -22.94 -1.69
CA ARG A 103 -1.10 -22.16 -2.14
C ARG A 103 -0.63 -21.21 -1.04
N THR A 104 0.61 -20.76 -1.15
CA THR A 104 1.19 -19.77 -0.25
C THR A 104 1.42 -18.43 -0.93
N PHE A 105 1.42 -17.36 -0.16
CA PHE A 105 1.98 -16.06 -0.56
C PHE A 105 2.62 -15.40 0.66
N VAL A 106 3.55 -14.47 0.43
CA VAL A 106 4.15 -13.63 1.48
C VAL A 106 3.53 -12.25 1.38
N ALA A 107 2.90 -11.80 2.48
CA ALA A 107 2.44 -10.44 2.61
C ALA A 107 3.63 -9.56 3.04
N ILE A 108 3.89 -8.51 2.28
CA ILE A 108 4.78 -7.42 2.68
C ILE A 108 3.97 -6.14 2.71
N ASN A 109 4.24 -5.27 3.67
CA ASN A 109 3.73 -3.91 3.64
C ASN A 109 4.77 -3.09 2.91
N THR A 110 4.62 -2.90 1.59
CA THR A 110 5.47 -1.90 0.96
C THR A 110 4.99 -0.55 1.47
N VAL A 111 5.73 0.01 2.41
CA VAL A 111 5.56 1.40 2.77
C VAL A 111 5.97 2.17 1.53
N THR A 112 5.01 2.44 0.65
CA THR A 112 5.20 3.34 -0.51
C THR A 112 5.54 4.78 -0.06
N GLY A 113 5.69 5.00 1.24
CA GLY A 113 6.61 5.99 1.80
C GLY A 113 8.08 5.68 1.52
N LEU A 114 8.44 5.46 0.25
CA LEU A 114 9.66 6.09 -0.25
C LEU A 114 9.36 7.58 -0.29
N PHE A 115 9.53 8.24 0.85
CA PHE A 115 10.35 9.44 0.77
C PHE A 115 11.63 8.93 0.10
N ASP A 116 11.91 9.40 -1.12
CA ASP A 116 13.30 9.54 -1.51
C ASP A 116 13.98 10.15 -0.28
N TRP A 117 14.78 9.35 0.43
CA TRP A 117 15.73 9.88 1.40
C TRP A 117 16.32 11.08 0.70
N PRO A 118 16.15 12.33 1.19
CA PRO A 118 16.25 13.49 0.33
C PRO A 118 17.58 13.34 -0.38
N LYS A 119 17.51 13.07 -1.70
CA LYS A 119 18.68 12.99 -2.55
C LYS A 119 19.46 14.21 -2.14
N ALA A 120 20.65 13.99 -1.56
CA ALA A 120 21.32 15.02 -0.76
C ALA A 120 21.17 16.35 -1.51
N PRO A 121 20.59 17.39 -0.87
CA PRO A 121 20.10 18.55 -1.59
C PRO A 121 21.16 19.00 -2.58
N THR A 122 20.81 19.01 -3.87
CA THR A 122 21.76 19.32 -4.97
C THR A 122 22.26 20.76 -4.91
N TRP A 123 21.66 21.55 -4.02
CA TRP A 123 22.07 22.89 -3.69
C TRP A 123 22.79 22.95 -2.34
N ASP A 124 23.71 23.88 -2.20
CA ASP A 124 24.37 24.25 -0.94
C ASP A 124 24.04 25.71 -0.57
N MET A 125 24.26 26.06 0.69
CA MET A 125 24.12 27.44 1.17
C MET A 125 25.43 27.94 1.78
N TYR A 126 25.76 29.19 1.49
CA TYR A 126 26.91 29.85 2.10
C TYR A 126 26.69 31.36 2.31
N PRO A 127 27.33 31.95 3.33
CA PRO A 127 28.04 31.28 4.42
C PRO A 127 27.07 30.62 5.40
N ASN A 128 27.47 29.50 5.98
CA ASN A 128 26.82 28.88 7.14
C ASN A 128 27.91 28.52 8.15
N PRO A 129 28.06 29.22 9.30
CA PRO A 129 27.13 30.19 9.88
C PRO A 129 26.98 31.52 9.09
N ALA A 130 25.80 32.12 9.12
CA ALA A 130 25.48 33.39 8.46
C ALA A 130 25.27 34.54 9.47
N SER A 131 25.61 35.76 9.07
CA SER A 131 25.39 36.98 9.87
C SER A 131 24.65 38.10 9.11
N ASN A 132 24.87 38.21 7.80
CA ASN A 132 24.29 39.25 6.95
C ASN A 132 23.30 38.67 5.93
N ALA A 133 23.79 37.85 5.00
CA ALA A 133 23.00 37.20 3.96
C ALA A 133 23.52 35.79 3.70
N ILE A 134 22.66 34.94 3.13
CA ILE A 134 23.02 33.65 2.55
C ILE A 134 22.87 33.68 1.04
N ARG A 135 23.61 32.83 0.34
CA ARG A 135 23.45 32.53 -1.08
C ARG A 135 23.21 31.04 -1.23
N LEU A 136 22.36 30.69 -2.18
CA LEU A 136 22.06 29.32 -2.54
C LEU A 136 22.74 29.00 -3.88
N GLU A 137 23.56 27.96 -3.91
CA GLU A 137 24.23 27.50 -5.13
C GLU A 137 23.69 26.12 -5.51
N GLY A 138 23.51 25.83 -6.80
CA GLY A 138 23.00 24.55 -7.27
C GLY A 138 21.46 24.47 -7.34
N LEU A 139 20.78 25.62 -7.35
CA LEU A 139 19.33 25.67 -7.58
C LEU A 139 19.00 25.18 -9.00
N GLU A 140 18.29 24.07 -9.11
CA GLU A 140 17.70 23.62 -10.37
C GLU A 140 16.54 24.55 -10.77
N MET A 141 16.25 24.69 -12.08
CA MET A 141 15.19 25.58 -12.61
C MET A 141 13.76 25.22 -12.14
N SER A 142 13.61 24.16 -11.35
CA SER A 142 12.36 23.69 -10.73
C SER A 142 12.07 24.30 -9.36
N ALA A 143 12.96 25.11 -8.77
CA ALA A 143 12.71 25.77 -7.48
C ALA A 143 11.61 26.85 -7.60
N GLN A 144 10.49 26.69 -6.89
CA GLN A 144 9.37 27.64 -6.89
C GLN A 144 9.54 28.70 -5.78
N SER A 145 9.91 28.26 -4.58
CA SER A 145 10.12 29.15 -3.43
C SER A 145 11.14 28.62 -2.43
N ILE A 146 11.69 29.54 -1.64
CA ILE A 146 12.56 29.27 -0.48
C ILE A 146 11.87 29.80 0.77
N GLN A 147 11.70 28.93 1.76
CA GLN A 147 11.16 29.27 3.07
C GLN A 147 12.22 29.08 4.14
N ILE A 148 12.35 30.02 5.07
CA ILE A 148 13.18 29.88 6.27
C ILE A 148 12.25 29.72 7.45
N LEU A 149 12.40 28.62 8.18
CA LEU A 149 11.61 28.30 9.37
C LEU A 149 12.49 28.43 10.61
N ASN A 150 11.90 28.95 11.70
CA ASN A 150 12.56 28.93 13.01
C ASN A 150 12.44 27.54 13.67
N ALA A 151 13.05 27.37 14.85
CA ALA A 151 13.03 26.10 15.58
C ALA A 151 11.63 25.62 16.02
N THR A 152 10.59 26.48 15.98
CA THR A 152 9.21 26.10 16.28
C THR A 152 8.39 25.77 15.01
N GLY A 153 9.03 25.79 13.83
CA GLY A 153 8.39 25.50 12.55
C GLY A 153 7.63 26.68 11.94
N GLN A 154 7.76 27.89 12.48
CA GLN A 154 7.14 29.08 11.90
C GLN A 154 7.99 29.62 10.75
N ILE A 155 7.35 29.94 9.62
CA ILE A 155 7.99 30.59 8.48
C ILE A 155 8.32 32.04 8.86
N VAL A 156 9.61 32.37 8.84
CA VAL A 156 10.13 33.72 9.15
C VAL A 156 10.59 34.48 7.91
N VAL A 157 10.94 33.76 6.84
CA VAL A 157 11.25 34.34 5.52
C VAL A 157 10.60 33.47 4.45
N ASP A 158 9.97 34.09 3.46
CA ASP A 158 9.45 33.42 2.27
C ASP A 158 9.89 34.22 1.04
N VAL A 159 10.66 33.56 0.17
CA VAL A 159 11.20 34.16 -1.05
C VAL A 159 10.69 33.39 -2.25
N GLN A 160 9.93 34.07 -3.10
CA GLN A 160 9.39 33.53 -4.33
C GLN A 160 10.36 33.81 -5.48
N ARG A 161 10.59 32.81 -6.34
CA ARG A 161 11.45 32.94 -7.54
C ARG A 161 12.88 33.41 -7.24
N VAL A 162 13.62 32.62 -6.47
CA VAL A 162 15.04 32.85 -6.19
C VAL A 162 15.90 32.35 -7.35
N ALA A 163 16.78 33.19 -7.92
CA ALA A 163 17.76 32.73 -8.89
C ALA A 163 19.01 32.17 -8.18
N ASN A 164 19.76 31.34 -8.89
CA ASN A 164 21.00 30.77 -8.39
C ASN A 164 21.97 31.88 -7.96
N MET A 165 22.54 31.75 -6.76
CA MET A 165 23.41 32.72 -6.09
C MET A 165 22.77 34.06 -5.70
N ASP A 166 21.45 34.26 -5.83
CA ASP A 166 20.83 35.49 -5.33
C ASP A 166 20.96 35.60 -3.80
N PRO A 167 21.24 36.80 -3.26
CA PRO A 167 21.39 36.99 -1.83
C PRO A 167 20.02 37.00 -1.14
N ILE A 168 19.90 36.22 -0.06
CA ILE A 168 18.78 36.25 0.88
C ILE A 168 19.29 36.86 2.19
N PHE A 169 18.80 38.07 2.52
CA PHE A 169 19.23 38.80 3.71
C PHE A 169 18.61 38.20 4.98
N VAL A 170 19.47 37.82 5.93
CA VAL A 170 19.11 37.19 7.21
C VAL A 170 19.56 38.03 8.43
N GLU A 171 20.13 39.21 8.20
CA GLU A 171 20.60 40.15 9.23
C GLU A 171 19.51 40.63 10.21
N HIS A 172 18.23 40.45 9.88
CA HIS A 172 17.11 40.80 10.74
C HIS A 172 16.69 39.64 11.66
N LEU A 173 17.16 38.42 11.39
CA LEU A 173 16.82 37.24 12.17
C LEU A 173 17.70 37.15 13.44
N PRO A 174 17.12 36.78 14.59
CA PRO A 174 17.89 36.48 15.80
C PRO A 174 18.93 35.37 15.59
N GLU A 175 19.91 35.30 16.49
CA GLU A 175 20.84 34.17 16.52
C GLU A 175 20.08 32.87 16.85
N GLY A 176 20.43 31.80 16.16
CA GLY A 176 19.74 30.53 16.35
C GLY A 176 19.87 29.59 15.17
N ILE A 177 19.19 28.45 15.29
CA ILE A 177 19.11 27.42 14.26
C ILE A 177 17.81 27.62 13.49
N TYR A 178 17.93 27.60 12.17
CA TYR A 178 16.84 27.74 11.22
C TYR A 178 16.88 26.57 10.23
N GLN A 179 15.72 26.26 9.65
CA GLN A 179 15.62 25.30 8.55
C GLN A 179 15.26 26.05 7.27
N VAL A 180 16.12 25.95 6.26
CA VAL A 180 15.86 26.50 4.93
C VAL A 180 15.25 25.39 4.10
N VAL A 181 14.01 25.57 3.67
CA VAL A 181 13.23 24.64 2.86
C VAL A 181 13.13 25.20 1.45
N MET A 182 13.55 24.42 0.47
CA MET A 182 13.32 24.68 -0.95
C MET A 182 12.13 23.85 -1.41
N VAL A 183 11.12 24.54 -1.94
CA VAL A 183 9.92 23.94 -2.50
C VAL A 183 10.01 24.02 -4.02
N GLY A 184 10.21 22.87 -4.66
CA GLY A 184 10.22 22.73 -6.11
C GLY A 184 8.85 22.34 -6.68
N THR A 185 8.78 22.10 -7.98
CA THR A 185 7.58 21.57 -8.66
C THR A 185 7.30 20.10 -8.34
N GLU A 186 8.34 19.32 -8.11
CA GLU A 186 8.27 17.87 -7.91
C GLU A 186 9.00 17.40 -6.65
N THR A 187 9.80 18.26 -6.03
CA THR A 187 10.65 17.91 -4.88
C THR A 187 10.61 18.99 -3.80
N ILE A 188 10.73 18.56 -2.55
CA ILE A 188 10.98 19.44 -1.40
C ILE A 188 12.31 19.01 -0.81
N SER A 189 13.20 19.96 -0.54
CA SER A 189 14.48 19.69 0.12
C SER A 189 14.75 20.70 1.21
N SER A 190 15.57 20.35 2.21
CA SER A 190 15.86 21.28 3.29
C SER A 190 17.29 21.16 3.82
N ARG A 191 17.79 22.25 4.41
CA ARG A 191 19.10 22.32 5.04
C ARG A 191 19.06 23.19 6.30
N THR A 192 19.92 22.86 7.25
CA THR A 192 20.10 23.64 8.47
C THR A 192 20.92 24.90 8.20
N LEU A 193 20.43 26.05 8.66
CA LEU A 193 21.13 27.32 8.69
C LEU A 193 21.41 27.71 10.14
N LEU A 194 22.66 28.04 10.46
CA LEU A 194 23.04 28.63 11.73
C LEU A 194 23.25 30.13 11.55
N ILE A 195 22.54 30.95 12.33
CA ILE A 195 22.74 32.40 12.38
C ILE A 195 23.53 32.76 13.63
N ARG A 196 24.62 33.52 13.44
CA ARG A 196 25.52 33.96 14.52
C ARG A 196 26.13 35.33 14.16
N ARG A 197 26.22 36.24 15.13
CA ARG A 197 26.83 37.58 14.99
C ARG A 197 28.12 37.73 15.80
#